data_AF-A0A1I4LVA9-F1
#
_entry.id   AF-A0A1I4LVA9-F1
#
_cell.length_a   1.000
_cell.length_b   1.000
_cell.length_c   1.000
_cell.angle_alpha   90.00
_cell.angle_beta   90.00
_cell.angle_gamma   90.00
#
_symmetry.space_group_name_H-M   'P 1'
#
loop_
_entity.id
_entity.type
_entity.pdbx_description
1 polymer ?
#
loop_
_entity_poly.entity_id
_entity_poly.type
_entity_poly.pdbx_seq_one_letter_code
_entity_poly.pdbx_strand_id
1 'polypeptide(L)'
;MNCNIVHCGIASGIPNLEELEKKACKTIEFPRLATTTGNSIALFTMLVLKEILKQQAMNPIDNLTNILAISSSIADLNSSIKIIQ
;
A
#
# COMPACT_ATOMS: atom_id res chain seq x y z
N MET A 1 -37.45 -13.72 -27.10
CA MET A 1 -38.20 -14.15 -25.90
C MET A 1 -37.75 -13.31 -24.74
N ASN A 2 -38.70 -12.70 -24.05
CA ASN A 2 -38.53 -11.68 -23.03
C ASN A 2 -38.33 -12.35 -21.67
N CYS A 3 -37.27 -12.02 -20.93
CA CYS A 3 -37.14 -12.44 -19.53
C CYS A 3 -36.89 -11.20 -18.67
N ASN A 4 -37.98 -10.58 -18.24
CA ASN A 4 -37.98 -9.72 -17.07
C ASN A 4 -37.99 -10.59 -15.82
N ILE A 5 -36.98 -10.46 -14.97
CA ILE A 5 -37.10 -10.76 -13.54
C ILE A 5 -36.43 -9.62 -12.78
N VAL A 6 -37.26 -8.72 -12.26
CA VAL A 6 -36.88 -7.83 -11.16
C VAL A 6 -37.14 -8.62 -9.88
N HIS A 7 -36.11 -8.87 -9.08
CA HIS A 7 -36.30 -9.16 -7.66
C HIS A 7 -35.28 -8.38 -6.84
N CYS A 8 -35.76 -7.31 -6.22
CA CYS A 8 -35.14 -6.66 -5.08
C CYS A 8 -35.20 -7.68 -3.91
N GLY A 9 -34.06 -8.01 -3.32
CA GLY A 9 -33.98 -8.99 -2.24
C GLY A 9 -32.56 -9.07 -1.69
N ILE A 10 -32.42 -8.71 -0.42
CA ILE A 10 -31.21 -8.90 0.38
C ILE A 10 -30.92 -10.40 0.39
N ALA A 11 -29.90 -10.85 -0.34
CA ALA A 11 -29.49 -12.24 -0.37
C ALA A 11 -27.99 -12.33 -0.11
N SER A 12 -27.64 -12.76 1.10
CA SER A 12 -26.34 -13.31 1.48
C SER A 12 -26.07 -14.61 0.71
N GLY A 13 -26.03 -14.53 -0.62
CA GLY A 13 -25.72 -15.64 -1.51
C GLY A 13 -24.22 -15.70 -1.75
N ILE A 14 -23.64 -16.89 -1.59
CA ILE A 14 -22.29 -17.17 -2.09
C ILE A 14 -22.28 -16.75 -3.57
N PRO A 15 -21.38 -15.85 -4.00
CA PRO A 15 -21.37 -15.37 -5.38
C PRO A 15 -21.27 -16.55 -6.36
N ASN A 16 -22.01 -16.49 -7.47
CA ASN A 16 -21.82 -17.42 -8.59
C ASN A 16 -20.33 -17.44 -8.97
N LEU A 17 -19.75 -18.62 -9.18
CA LEU A 17 -18.35 -18.81 -9.56
C LEU A 17 -17.94 -17.89 -10.73
N GLU A 18 -18.82 -17.71 -11.70
CA GLU A 18 -18.60 -16.83 -12.86
C GLU A 18 -18.55 -15.33 -12.47
N GLU A 19 -19.38 -14.89 -11.52
CA GLU A 19 -19.30 -13.52 -10.96
C GLU A 19 -18.01 -13.33 -10.14
N LEU A 20 -17.61 -14.37 -9.40
CA LEU A 20 -16.41 -14.36 -8.58
C LEU A 20 -15.15 -14.30 -9.47
N GLU A 21 -15.10 -15.08 -10.55
CA GLU A 21 -14.04 -15.04 -11.56
C GLU A 21 -14.00 -13.68 -12.26
N LYS A 22 -15.14 -13.11 -12.63
CA LYS A 22 -15.20 -11.79 -13.29
C LYS A 22 -14.74 -10.66 -12.36
N LYS A 23 -15.03 -10.73 -11.06
CA LYS A 23 -14.49 -9.80 -10.04
C LYS A 23 -13.00 -10.04 -9.79
N ALA A 24 -12.55 -11.28 -9.72
CA ALA A 24 -11.14 -11.63 -9.56
C ALA A 24 -10.34 -11.08 -10.75
N CYS A 25 -10.78 -11.31 -12.00
CA CYS A 25 -10.18 -10.77 -13.21
C CYS A 25 -10.08 -9.24 -13.21
N LYS A 26 -11.13 -8.52 -12.76
CA LYS A 26 -11.06 -7.05 -12.58
C LYS A 26 -10.02 -6.63 -11.54
N THR A 27 -9.77 -7.45 -10.53
CA THR A 27 -8.76 -7.17 -9.49
C THR A 27 -7.34 -7.41 -10.02
N ILE A 28 -7.17 -8.36 -10.94
CA ILE A 28 -5.92 -8.63 -11.68
C ILE A 28 -5.54 -7.43 -12.59
N GLU A 29 -6.46 -6.50 -12.88
CA GLU A 29 -6.16 -5.28 -13.65
C GLU A 29 -5.51 -4.15 -12.82
N PHE A 30 -5.43 -4.27 -11.48
CA PHE A 30 -4.85 -3.22 -10.61
C PHE A 30 -3.53 -3.55 -9.87
N PRO A 31 -2.63 -4.47 -10.30
CA PRO A 31 -1.34 -4.67 -9.62
C PRO A 31 -0.46 -3.41 -9.63
N ARG A 32 -0.65 -2.52 -10.61
CA ARG A 32 -0.03 -1.18 -10.61
C ARG A 32 -0.54 -0.32 -9.46
N LEU A 33 -1.84 -0.37 -9.13
CA LEU A 33 -2.39 0.41 -8.03
C LEU A 33 -1.80 -0.01 -6.68
N ALA A 34 -1.73 -1.32 -6.41
CA ALA A 34 -1.12 -1.82 -5.18
C ALA A 34 0.35 -1.40 -5.05
N THR A 35 1.10 -1.45 -6.16
CA THR A 35 2.50 -1.00 -6.20
C THR A 35 2.61 0.51 -5.97
N THR A 36 1.78 1.31 -6.64
CA THR A 36 1.73 2.77 -6.46
C THR A 36 1.39 3.14 -5.02
N THR A 37 0.38 2.49 -4.42
CA THR A 37 0.00 2.70 -3.02
C THR A 37 1.14 2.34 -2.08
N GLY A 38 1.78 1.18 -2.28
CA GLY A 38 2.93 0.75 -1.48
C GLY A 38 4.09 1.74 -1.55
N ASN A 39 4.45 2.19 -2.76
CA ASN A 39 5.48 3.21 -2.95
C ASN A 39 5.12 4.54 -2.26
N SER A 40 3.85 4.96 -2.34
CA SER A 40 3.38 6.20 -1.71
C SER A 40 3.48 6.14 -0.19
N ILE A 41 3.14 5.00 0.41
CA ILE A 41 3.30 4.76 1.85
C ILE A 41 4.78 4.85 2.23
N ALA A 42 5.66 4.15 1.51
CA ALA A 42 7.09 4.16 1.79
C ALA A 42 7.69 5.58 1.71
N LEU A 43 7.34 6.35 0.68
CA LEU A 43 7.78 7.75 0.53
C LEU A 43 7.27 8.64 1.67
N PHE A 44 6.00 8.53 2.03
CA PHE A 44 5.45 9.27 3.17
C PHE A 44 6.15 8.92 4.47
N THR A 45 6.36 7.63 4.75
CA THR A 45 7.09 7.18 5.94
C THR A 45 8.53 7.72 5.94
N MET A 46 9.22 7.74 4.81
CA MET A 46 10.56 8.35 4.70
C MET A 46 10.56 9.84 5.05
N LEU A 47 9.51 10.61 4.68
CA LEU A 47 9.39 12.02 5.05
C LEU A 47 9.21 12.19 6.56
N VAL A 48 8.38 11.36 7.19
CA VAL A 48 8.22 11.35 8.65
C VAL A 48 9.54 11.03 9.34
N LEU A 49 10.24 9.98 8.89
CA LEU A 49 11.54 9.58 9.46
C LEU A 49 12.61 10.65 9.27
N LYS A 50 12.59 11.43 8.18
CA LYS A 50 13.49 12.58 7.99
C LYS A 50 13.28 13.67 9.04
N GLU A 51 12.03 13.97 9.40
CA GLU A 51 11.78 14.97 10.46
C GLU A 51 12.21 14.44 11.83
N ILE A 52 11.98 13.16 12.12
CA ILE A 52 12.47 12.52 13.35
C ILE A 52 14.01 12.54 13.38
N LEU A 53 14.67 12.21 12.27
CA LEU A 53 16.13 12.25 12.16
C LEU A 53 16.67 13.65 12.47
N LYS A 54 16.03 14.69 11.94
CA LYS A 54 16.38 16.09 12.23
C LYS A 54 16.27 16.43 13.71
N GLN A 55 15.24 15.92 14.41
CA GLN A 55 15.11 16.08 15.85
C GLN A 55 16.22 15.34 16.62
N GLN A 56 16.57 14.13 16.22
CA GLN A 56 17.66 13.36 16.85
C GLN A 56 19.02 14.03 16.63
N ALA A 57 19.22 14.64 15.47
CA ALA A 57 20.44 15.35 15.10
C ALA A 57 20.72 16.62 15.94
N MET A 58 19.78 17.07 16.77
CA MET A 58 20.03 18.18 17.70
C MET A 58 21.08 17.83 18.77
N ASN A 59 21.18 16.55 19.16
CA ASN A 59 22.21 16.02 20.07
C ASN A 59 22.81 14.73 19.48
N PRO A 60 23.69 14.84 18.48
CA PRO A 60 24.08 13.70 17.65
C PRO A 60 24.98 12.69 18.36
N ILE A 61 25.74 13.10 19.39
CA ILE A 61 26.56 12.19 20.18
C ILE A 61 25.68 11.29 21.05
N ASP A 62 24.73 11.89 21.77
CA ASP A 62 23.82 11.16 22.66
C ASP A 62 22.82 10.30 21.90
N ASN A 63 22.44 10.72 20.69
CA ASN A 63 21.44 10.06 19.87
C ASN A 63 22.03 9.24 18.71
N LEU A 64 23.34 8.97 18.69
CA LEU A 64 24.01 8.31 17.56
C LEU A 64 23.34 6.98 17.16
N THR A 65 22.96 6.16 18.15
CA THR A 65 22.27 4.89 17.90
C THR A 65 20.92 5.08 17.20
N ASN A 66 20.15 6.09 17.63
CA ASN A 66 18.84 6.40 17.02
C ASN A 66 19.03 6.92 15.59
N ILE A 67 20.04 7.78 15.38
CA ILE A 67 20.39 8.31 14.07
C ILE A 67 20.71 7.17 13.10
N LEU A 68 21.57 6.23 13.50
CA LEU A 68 21.93 5.07 12.69
C LEU A 68 20.71 4.19 12.37
N ALA A 69 19.85 3.93 13.36
CA ALA A 69 18.65 3.13 13.18
C ALA A 69 17.65 3.78 12.20
N ILE A 70 17.41 5.09 12.34
CA ILE A 70 16.53 5.84 11.45
C ILE A 70 17.10 5.89 10.03
N SER A 71 18.41 6.16 9.89
CA SER A 71 19.09 6.18 8.60
C SER A 71 19.02 4.83 7.89
N SER A 72 19.21 3.71 8.61
CA SER A 72 19.03 2.37 8.06
C SER A 72 17.59 2.14 7.60
N SER A 73 16.61 2.51 8.42
CA SER A 73 15.19 2.36 8.08
C SER A 73 14.80 3.15 6.82
N ILE A 74 15.37 4.35 6.63
CA ILE A 74 15.17 5.13 5.40
C ILE A 74 15.80 4.43 4.19
N ALA A 75 17.00 3.85 4.34
CA ALA A 75 17.65 3.10 3.27
C ALA A 75 16.84 1.86 2.86
N ASP A 76 16.32 1.13 3.84
CA ASP A 76 15.47 -0.05 3.63
C ASP A 76 14.18 0.33 2.90
N LEU A 77 13.49 1.38 3.34
CA LEU A 77 12.30 1.90 2.65
C LEU A 77 12.60 2.33 1.22
N ASN A 78 13.71 3.04 0.99
CA ASN A 78 14.14 3.44 -0.35
C ASN A 78 14.39 2.22 -1.25
N SER A 79 15.01 1.17 -0.72
CA SER A 79 15.24 -0.08 -1.46
C SER A 79 13.94 -0.85 -1.78
N SER A 80 12.89 -0.63 -1.00
CA SER A 80 11.58 -1.27 -1.18
C SER A 80 10.72 -0.65 -2.30
N ILE A 81 11.08 0.54 -2.78
CA ILE A 81 10.35 1.23 -3.85
C ILE A 81 10.50 0.45 -5.16
N LYS A 82 9.36 0.11 -5.77
CA LYS A 82 9.31 -0.58 -7.06
C LYS A 82 9.09 0.42 -8.19
N ILE A 83 10.00 0.47 -9.17
CA ILE A 83 9.81 1.30 -10.35
C ILE A 83 8.68 0.69 -11.19
N ILE A 84 7.64 1.50 -11.44
CA ILE A 84 6.53 1.12 -12.31
C ILE A 84 6.88 1.61 -13.71
N GLN A 85 7.11 0.68 -14.64
CA GLN A 85 7.35 0.95 -16.06
C GLN A 85 6.04 0.85 -16.88
#